data_AF-A0A918VHP7-F1
#
_entry.id   AF-A0A918VHP7-F1
#
_cell.length_a   1.000
_cell.length_b   1.000
_cell.length_c   1.000
_cell.angle_alpha   90.00
_cell.angle_beta   90.00
_cell.angle_gamma   90.00
#
_symmetry.space_group_name_H-M   'P 1'
#
loop_
_entity.id
_entity.type
_entity.pdbx_description
1 polymer ?
#
loop_
_entity_poly.entity_id
_entity_poly.type
_entity_poly.pdbx_seq_one_letter_code
_entity_poly.pdbx_strand_id
1 'polypeptide(L)'
;MSVVFGPNTRGVLRFLTRIEDLSAQQIDRVAGLWRQTSSQTRAEAWAEVRRTTTEEERYRILVAASAARRAALDTALSHQRHDWAFWAAVWDAVMAIAVCDRIGDHYDVLIAPVAAVMPSLGACRRDQFGTRHLPDTVFGRSGQP
;
A
#
# COMPACT_ATOMS: atom_id res chain seq x y z
N MET A 1 -9.22 -0.07 19.64
CA MET A 1 -7.83 -0.01 19.13
C MET A 1 -7.73 1.14 18.15
N SER A 2 -6.87 2.13 18.42
CA SER A 2 -6.58 3.21 17.46
C SER A 2 -5.82 2.63 16.27
N VAL A 3 -6.32 2.85 15.05
CA VAL A 3 -5.67 2.44 13.80
C VAL A 3 -4.70 3.54 13.35
N VAL A 4 -3.43 3.38 13.71
CA VAL A 4 -2.34 4.36 13.50
C VAL A 4 -2.27 4.88 12.06
N PHE A 5 -2.49 4.00 11.06
CA PHE A 5 -2.47 4.33 9.63
C PHE A 5 -3.86 4.20 8.97
N GLY A 6 -4.93 4.12 9.75
CA GLY A 6 -6.28 3.86 9.26
C GLY A 6 -6.58 2.38 8.97
N PRO A 7 -7.63 2.06 8.19
CA PRO A 7 -8.17 0.70 8.05
C PRO A 7 -7.15 -0.35 7.60
N ASN A 8 -6.16 0.06 6.80
CA ASN A 8 -5.13 -0.82 6.23
C ASN A 8 -3.83 -0.88 7.06
N THR A 9 -3.86 -0.47 8.33
CA THR A 9 -2.69 -0.45 9.24
C THR A 9 -1.89 -1.77 9.23
N ARG A 10 -2.55 -2.94 9.19
CA ARG A 10 -1.86 -4.24 9.15
C ARG A 10 -1.06 -4.46 7.86
N GLY A 11 -1.59 -4.01 6.72
CA GLY A 11 -0.90 -4.08 5.43
C GLY A 11 0.33 -3.18 5.41
N VAL A 12 0.18 -1.96 5.91
CA VAL A 12 1.27 -1.00 6.07
C VAL A 12 2.37 -1.57 6.96
N LEU A 13 2.04 -2.06 8.16
CA LEU A 13 3.05 -2.60 9.09
C LEU A 13 3.81 -3.79 8.49
N ARG A 14 3.12 -4.71 7.81
CA ARG A 14 3.76 -5.84 7.12
C ARG A 14 4.68 -5.36 6.00
N PHE A 15 4.30 -4.30 5.30
CA PHE A 15 5.12 -3.74 4.25
C PHE A 15 6.41 -3.12 4.81
N LEU A 16 6.29 -2.33 5.88
CA LEU A 16 7.44 -1.73 6.56
C LEU A 16 8.49 -2.77 6.97
N THR A 17 8.07 -3.85 7.62
CA THR A 17 8.99 -4.91 8.07
C THR A 17 9.69 -5.61 6.92
N ARG A 18 9.05 -5.72 5.74
CA ARG A 18 9.64 -6.41 4.59
C ARG A 18 10.61 -5.56 3.79
N ILE A 19 10.51 -4.24 3.88
CA ILE A 19 11.49 -3.34 3.25
C ILE A 19 12.87 -3.61 3.84
N GLU A 20 12.95 -3.86 5.15
CA GLU A 20 14.18 -4.12 5.89
C GLU A 20 14.93 -5.37 5.41
N ASP A 21 14.22 -6.32 4.79
CA ASP A 21 14.77 -7.57 4.26
C ASP A 21 15.27 -7.48 2.81
N LEU A 22 15.15 -6.32 2.16
CA LEU A 22 15.52 -6.17 0.75
C LEU A 22 17.04 -6.17 0.54
N SER A 23 17.51 -7.02 -0.37
CA SER A 23 18.89 -6.99 -0.84
C SER A 23 19.19 -5.79 -1.73
N ALA A 24 20.48 -5.45 -1.87
CA ALA A 24 20.94 -4.39 -2.77
C ALA A 24 20.45 -4.55 -4.23
N GLN A 25 20.41 -5.79 -4.74
CA GLN A 25 19.93 -6.06 -6.11
C GLN A 25 18.42 -5.79 -6.23
N GLN A 26 17.65 -6.12 -5.21
CA GLN A 26 16.21 -5.83 -5.19
C GLN A 26 15.95 -4.33 -5.10
N ILE A 27 16.74 -3.59 -4.30
CA ILE A 27 16.68 -2.13 -4.22
C ILE A 27 16.94 -1.50 -5.61
N ASP A 28 18.03 -1.89 -6.27
CA ASP A 28 18.37 -1.39 -7.61
C ASP A 28 17.26 -1.71 -8.63
N ARG A 29 16.68 -2.92 -8.55
CA ARG A 29 15.58 -3.34 -9.42
C ARG A 29 14.33 -2.50 -9.21
N VAL A 30 13.93 -2.25 -7.96
CA VAL A 30 12.77 -1.39 -7.63
C VAL A 30 13.00 0.02 -8.16
N ALA A 31 14.18 0.58 -7.93
CA ALA A 31 14.54 1.92 -8.41
C ALA A 31 14.53 2.01 -9.94
N GLY A 32 15.03 0.98 -10.63
CA GLY A 32 15.00 0.89 -12.09
C GLY A 32 13.58 0.83 -12.65
N LEU A 33 12.72 -0.01 -12.08
CA LEU A 33 11.32 -0.14 -12.49
C LEU A 33 10.52 1.14 -12.24
N TRP A 34 10.72 1.79 -11.10
CA TRP A 34 10.05 3.05 -10.79
C TRP A 34 10.38 4.14 -11.81
N ARG A 35 11.61 4.21 -12.33
CA ARG A 35 11.96 5.16 -13.40
C ARG A 35 11.26 4.87 -14.72
N GLN A 36 10.97 3.60 -14.99
CA GLN A 36 10.28 3.16 -16.20
C GLN A 36 8.76 3.40 -16.11
N THR A 37 8.21 3.46 -14.88
CA THR A 37 6.81 3.82 -14.67
C THR A 37 6.56 5.27 -15.10
N SER A 38 5.56 5.46 -15.98
CA SER A 38 5.13 6.79 -16.45
C SER A 38 4.83 7.74 -15.29
N SER A 39 5.46 8.93 -15.32
CA SER A 39 5.22 9.99 -14.35
C SER A 39 3.77 10.47 -14.39
N GLN A 40 3.16 10.52 -15.57
CA GLN A 40 1.76 10.89 -15.75
C GLN A 40 0.83 9.88 -15.06
N THR A 41 1.02 8.59 -15.32
CA THR A 41 0.15 7.53 -14.76
C THR A 41 0.26 7.48 -13.23
N ARG A 42 1.45 7.72 -12.67
CA ARG A 42 1.59 7.88 -11.22
C ARG A 42 0.87 9.13 -10.70
N ALA A 43 0.98 10.27 -11.38
CA ALA A 43 0.31 11.49 -10.97
C ALA A 43 -1.23 11.33 -10.97
N GLU A 44 -1.78 10.61 -11.94
CA GLU A 44 -3.20 10.25 -12.01
C GLU A 44 -3.61 9.38 -10.82
N ALA A 45 -2.81 8.36 -10.49
CA ALA A 45 -3.04 7.54 -9.29
C ALA A 45 -3.00 8.37 -8.00
N TRP A 46 -2.07 9.31 -7.90
CA TRP A 46 -2.00 10.27 -6.78
C TRP A 46 -3.22 11.20 -6.70
N ALA A 47 -3.77 11.60 -7.84
CA ALA A 47 -5.01 12.37 -7.89
C ALA A 47 -6.21 11.55 -7.40
N GLU A 48 -6.28 10.26 -7.75
CA GLU A 48 -7.30 9.33 -7.24
C GLU A 48 -7.24 9.21 -5.72
N VAL A 49 -6.04 9.02 -5.16
CA VAL A 49 -5.84 8.97 -3.71
C VAL A 49 -6.42 10.23 -3.06
N ARG A 50 -6.09 11.42 -3.60
CA ARG A 50 -6.61 12.69 -3.07
C ARG A 50 -8.12 12.82 -3.16
N ARG A 51 -8.74 12.29 -4.22
CA ARG A 51 -10.19 12.35 -4.43
C ARG A 51 -10.96 11.43 -3.48
N THR A 52 -10.37 10.30 -3.10
CA THR A 52 -11.04 9.22 -2.35
C THR A 52 -10.73 9.20 -0.85
N THR A 53 -10.06 10.24 -0.35
CA THR A 53 -9.63 10.33 1.05
C THR A 53 -10.01 11.66 1.68
N THR A 54 -10.47 11.61 2.94
CA THR A 54 -10.67 12.81 3.74
C THR A 54 -9.33 13.42 4.17
N GLU A 55 -9.32 14.63 4.70
CA GLU A 55 -8.10 15.26 5.21
C GLU A 55 -7.44 14.47 6.34
N GLU A 56 -8.22 13.94 7.28
CA GLU A 56 -7.71 13.12 8.37
C GLU A 56 -7.11 11.80 7.86
N GLU A 57 -7.75 11.18 6.86
CA GLU A 57 -7.21 9.97 6.25
C GLU A 57 -5.90 10.27 5.51
N ARG A 58 -5.86 11.36 4.74
CA ARG A 58 -4.62 11.83 4.08
C ARG A 58 -3.51 12.06 5.08
N TYR A 59 -3.79 12.64 6.25
CA TYR A 59 -2.80 12.81 7.30
C TYR A 59 -2.22 11.47 7.75
N ARG A 60 -3.06 10.48 8.11
CA ARG A 60 -2.61 9.15 8.54
C ARG A 60 -1.81 8.42 7.46
N ILE A 61 -2.23 8.58 6.21
CA ILE A 61 -1.55 8.05 5.03
C ILE A 61 -0.15 8.69 4.87
N LEU A 62 -0.02 10.00 5.08
CA LEU A 62 1.28 10.68 5.06
C LEU A 62 2.18 10.26 6.23
N VAL A 63 1.62 9.93 7.39
CA VAL A 63 2.38 9.35 8.51
C VAL A 63 2.94 7.97 8.11
N ALA A 64 2.13 7.11 7.47
CA ALA A 64 2.58 5.83 6.93
C ALA A 64 3.70 6.01 5.87
N ALA A 65 3.51 6.98 4.96
CA ALA A 65 4.48 7.31 3.93
C ALA A 65 5.83 7.79 4.50
N SER A 66 5.77 8.60 5.55
CA SER A 66 6.96 9.08 6.26
C SER A 66 7.71 7.94 6.94
N ALA A 67 7.00 7.01 7.59
CA ALA A 67 7.60 5.82 8.19
C ALA A 67 8.25 4.92 7.13
N ALA A 68 7.58 4.68 6.00
CA ALA A 68 8.11 3.87 4.91
C ALA A 68 9.34 4.49 4.25
N ARG A 69 9.34 5.82 4.08
CA ARG A 69 10.53 6.54 3.59
C ARG A 69 11.72 6.35 4.52
N ARG A 70 11.49 6.43 5.84
CA ARG A 70 12.56 6.23 6.82
C ARG A 70 13.12 4.81 6.75
N ALA A 71 12.26 3.80 6.73
CA ALA A 71 12.67 2.41 6.56
C ALA A 71 13.46 2.22 5.25
N ALA A 72 12.96 2.74 4.12
CA ALA A 72 13.64 2.66 2.83
C ALA A 72 15.02 3.32 2.85
N LEU A 73 15.14 4.48 3.50
CA LEU A 73 16.42 5.16 3.68
C LEU A 73 17.39 4.31 4.49
N ASP A 74 16.97 3.81 5.65
CA ASP A 74 17.82 3.02 6.53
C ASP A 74 18.28 1.71 5.85
N THR A 75 17.39 1.02 5.13
CA THR A 75 17.72 -0.18 4.32
C THR A 75 18.66 0.15 3.15
N ALA A 76 18.42 1.24 2.42
CA ALA A 76 19.29 1.61 1.31
C ALA A 76 20.69 1.94 1.80
N LEU A 77 20.80 2.67 2.92
CA LEU A 77 22.08 3.04 3.53
C LEU A 77 22.86 1.82 4.01
N SER A 78 22.21 0.82 4.62
CA SER A 78 22.90 -0.42 5.04
C SER A 78 23.51 -1.19 3.86
N HIS A 79 22.97 -0.99 2.66
CA HIS A 79 23.47 -1.55 1.40
C HIS A 79 24.30 -0.59 0.54
N GLN A 80 24.69 0.58 1.08
CA GLN A 80 25.44 1.63 0.36
C GLN A 80 24.74 2.11 -0.92
N ARG A 81 23.40 2.12 -0.92
CA ARG A 81 22.57 2.65 -2.00
C ARG A 81 21.97 3.98 -1.59
N HIS A 82 22.06 4.96 -2.49
CA HIS A 82 21.60 6.33 -2.26
C HIS A 82 20.55 6.77 -3.29
N ASP A 83 19.95 5.79 -3.96
CA ASP A 83 19.04 6.06 -5.07
C ASP A 83 17.69 6.56 -4.58
N TRP A 84 17.38 7.81 -4.92
CA TRP A 84 16.13 8.44 -4.54
C TRP A 84 14.89 7.77 -5.18
N ALA A 85 15.06 7.09 -6.32
CA ALA A 85 13.95 6.40 -6.97
C ALA A 85 13.43 5.23 -6.12
N PHE A 86 14.29 4.61 -5.31
CA PHE A 86 13.88 3.53 -4.40
C PHE A 86 12.94 4.04 -3.31
N TRP A 87 13.30 5.11 -2.59
CA TRP A 87 12.42 5.64 -1.54
C TRP A 87 11.13 6.24 -2.13
N ALA A 88 11.16 6.71 -3.39
CA ALA A 88 9.96 7.20 -4.07
C ALA A 88 9.01 6.05 -4.42
N ALA A 89 9.54 4.91 -4.87
CA ALA A 89 8.77 3.70 -5.10
C ALA A 89 8.13 3.16 -3.81
N VAL A 90 8.88 3.15 -2.70
CA VAL A 90 8.36 2.74 -1.40
C VAL A 90 7.26 3.68 -0.91
N TRP A 91 7.41 4.99 -1.14
CA TRP A 91 6.42 5.99 -0.82
C TRP A 91 5.12 5.75 -1.62
N ASP A 92 5.21 5.54 -2.94
CA ASP A 92 4.05 5.21 -3.78
C ASP A 92 3.36 3.91 -3.32
N ALA A 93 4.15 2.88 -3.00
CA ALA A 93 3.65 1.57 -2.56
C ALA A 93 2.88 1.64 -1.24
N VAL A 94 3.41 2.29 -0.20
CA VAL A 94 2.73 2.33 1.10
C VAL A 94 1.44 3.15 1.05
N MET A 95 1.42 4.19 0.21
CA MET A 95 0.22 4.98 -0.06
C MET A 95 -0.86 4.10 -0.67
N ALA A 96 -0.52 3.36 -1.74
CA ALA A 96 -1.42 2.42 -2.39
C ALA A 96 -1.95 1.36 -1.41
N ILE A 97 -1.09 0.80 -0.55
CA ILE A 97 -1.49 -0.14 0.50
C ILE A 97 -2.45 0.51 1.51
N ALA A 98 -2.23 1.77 1.88
CA ALA A 98 -3.08 2.46 2.84
C ALA A 98 -4.51 2.70 2.30
N VAL A 99 -4.66 2.91 0.99
CA VAL A 99 -5.96 3.18 0.33
C VAL A 99 -6.45 2.06 -0.60
N CYS A 100 -5.82 0.89 -0.54
CA CYS A 100 -6.01 -0.31 -1.35
C CYS A 100 -7.39 -0.45 -2.00
N ASP A 101 -8.46 -0.46 -1.20
CA ASP A 101 -9.82 -0.75 -1.67
C ASP A 101 -10.49 0.38 -2.47
N ARG A 102 -9.86 1.55 -2.56
CA ARG A 102 -10.48 2.80 -3.06
C ARG A 102 -9.97 3.26 -4.42
N ILE A 103 -8.77 2.84 -4.81
CA ILE A 103 -8.09 3.40 -5.98
C ILE A 103 -8.11 2.48 -7.21
N GLY A 104 -8.69 1.27 -7.08
CA GLY A 104 -8.85 0.34 -8.22
C GLY A 104 -7.52 0.05 -8.92
N ASP A 105 -7.51 0.11 -10.25
CA ASP A 105 -6.34 -0.19 -11.09
C ASP A 105 -5.14 0.73 -10.84
N HIS A 106 -5.37 1.92 -10.24
CA HIS A 106 -4.29 2.81 -9.81
C HIS A 106 -3.43 2.20 -8.70
N TYR A 107 -3.94 1.19 -7.98
CA TYR A 107 -3.15 0.40 -7.02
C TYR A 107 -1.98 -0.28 -7.73
N ASP A 108 -2.25 -0.96 -8.84
CA ASP A 108 -1.25 -1.75 -9.56
C ASP A 108 -0.14 -0.86 -10.12
N VAL A 109 -0.50 0.34 -10.59
CA VAL A 109 0.46 1.36 -11.06
C VAL A 109 1.47 1.73 -9.97
N LEU A 110 0.98 2.00 -8.75
CA LEU A 110 1.82 2.47 -7.65
C LEU A 110 2.62 1.34 -6.99
N ILE A 111 2.06 0.13 -6.94
CA ILE A 111 2.70 -1.01 -6.27
C ILE A 111 3.68 -1.76 -7.19
N ALA A 112 3.51 -1.69 -8.51
CA ALA A 112 4.23 -2.52 -9.48
C ALA A 112 5.76 -2.59 -9.28
N PRO A 113 6.49 -1.48 -9.09
CA PRO A 113 7.94 -1.53 -8.90
C PRO A 113 8.34 -2.38 -7.68
N VAL A 114 7.59 -2.29 -6.59
CA VAL A 114 7.83 -3.01 -5.35
C VAL A 114 7.30 -4.46 -5.43
N ALA A 115 6.14 -4.66 -6.07
CA ALA A 115 5.55 -5.99 -6.26
C ALA A 115 6.48 -6.92 -7.07
N ALA A 116 7.33 -6.38 -7.93
CA ALA A 116 8.34 -7.15 -8.67
C ALA A 116 9.37 -7.86 -7.78
N VAL A 117 9.58 -7.40 -6.54
CA VAL A 117 10.47 -8.02 -5.54
C VAL A 117 9.73 -8.52 -4.30
N MET A 118 8.47 -8.12 -4.13
CA MET A 118 7.56 -8.58 -3.08
C MET A 118 6.19 -9.02 -3.67
N PRO A 119 6.11 -10.18 -4.35
CA PRO A 119 4.93 -10.56 -5.14
C PRO A 119 3.62 -10.62 -4.35
N SER A 120 3.69 -10.92 -3.06
CA SER A 120 2.54 -10.91 -2.15
C SER A 120 1.83 -9.54 -1.98
N LEU A 121 2.37 -8.47 -2.57
CA LEU A 121 1.74 -7.15 -2.65
C LEU A 121 0.99 -6.92 -3.98
N GLY A 122 1.13 -7.82 -4.97
CA GLY A 122 0.60 -7.63 -6.33
C GLY A 122 -0.91 -7.78 -6.48
N ALA A 123 -1.66 -7.86 -5.38
CA ALA A 123 -3.11 -7.80 -5.40
C ALA A 123 -3.60 -7.10 -4.13
N CYS A 124 -4.34 -6.02 -4.32
CA CYS A 124 -5.14 -5.48 -3.24
C CYS A 124 -6.19 -6.53 -2.84
N ARG A 125 -6.29 -6.85 -1.54
CA ARG A 125 -7.12 -7.95 -1.04
C ARG A 125 -8.63 -7.61 -1.05
N ARG A 126 -9.21 -7.25 -2.20
CA ARG A 126 -10.67 -7.22 -2.41
C ARG A 126 -11.28 -8.63 -2.32
N ASP A 127 -10.53 -9.66 -2.72
CA ASP A 127 -11.09 -10.99 -3.01
C ASP A 127 -11.37 -11.90 -1.80
N GLN A 128 -11.04 -11.52 -0.57
CA GLN A 128 -11.28 -12.40 0.60
C GLN A 128 -12.39 -11.94 1.54
N PHE A 129 -12.95 -10.73 1.34
CA PHE A 129 -14.03 -10.22 2.19
C PHE A 129 -15.29 -9.81 1.42
N GLY A 130 -15.27 -9.80 0.08
CA GLY A 130 -16.45 -9.49 -0.75
C GLY A 130 -17.51 -10.60 -0.85
N THR A 131 -17.22 -11.82 -0.37
CA THR A 131 -18.14 -12.98 -0.45
C THR A 131 -18.28 -13.73 0.87
N ARG A 132 -18.24 -13.04 2.01
CA ARG A 132 -18.99 -13.52 3.18
C ARG A 132 -20.38 -12.93 3.14
N HIS A 133 -21.21 -13.55 2.31
CA HIS A 133 -22.65 -13.60 2.58
C HIS A 133 -22.78 -14.22 3.97
N LEU A 134 -23.06 -13.38 4.97
CA LEU A 134 -23.59 -13.85 6.24
C LEU A 134 -24.91 -14.56 5.92
N PRO A 135 -25.10 -15.84 6.28
CA PRO A 135 -26.41 -16.46 6.13
C PRO A 135 -27.42 -15.70 7.00
N ASP A 136 -28.48 -15.18 6.37
CA ASP A 136 -29.65 -14.53 6.98
C ASP A 136 -30.51 -15.52 7.79
N THR A 137 -29.91 -16.27 8.72
CA THR A 137 -30.65 -17.25 9.51
C THR A 137 -30.18 -17.34 10.94
N VAL A 138 -30.15 -16.25 11.71
CA VAL A 138 -30.41 -16.32 13.16
C VAL A 138 -30.95 -14.98 13.68
N PHE A 139 -32.16 -14.59 13.30
CA PHE A 139 -33.02 -13.79 14.18
C PHE A 139 -34.44 -14.31 14.09
N GLY A 140 -34.84 -15.01 15.15
CA GLY A 140 -36.21 -15.50 15.30
C GLY A 140 -37.21 -14.36 15.29
N ARG A 141 -38.35 -14.61 14.65
CA ARG A 141 -39.60 -13.93 14.97
C ARG A 141 -40.70 -14.97 15.16
N SER A 142 -41.12 -15.01 16.41
CA SER A 142 -42.35 -15.50 16.99
C SER A 142 -43.62 -15.19 16.20
N GLY A 143 -44.56 -16.14 16.20
CA GLY A 143 -46.00 -15.88 16.43
C GLY A 143 -46.92 -15.65 15.22
N GLN A 144 -47.66 -16.72 14.87
CA GLN A 144 -49.13 -16.78 14.63
C GLN A 144 -49.78 -15.99 13.47
N PRO A 145 -50.99 -16.37 12.97
CA PRO A 145 -52.17 -16.91 13.69
C PRO A 145 -52.33 -18.42 13.68
#